data_AF-A0A3N5TRR8-F1
#
_entry.id   AF-A0A3N5TRR8-F1
#
_cell.length_a   1.000
_cell.length_b   1.000
_cell.length_c   1.000
_cell.angle_alpha   90.00
_cell.angle_beta   90.00
_cell.angle_gamma   90.00
#
_symmetry.space_group_name_H-M   'P 1'
#
loop_
_entity.id
_entity.type
_entity.pdbx_description
1 polymer ?
#
loop_
_entity_poly.entity_id
_entity_poly.type
_entity_poly.pdbx_seq_one_letter_code
_entity_poly.pdbx_strand_id
1 'polypeptide(L)'
;MMVKRQKGEVRGDAEILAGITARLVSSENPVVRYKTRLLLQDKDPDSAAMRKLRNSIAKSTMAHAMLRPHDKDMTKTVGPYKKWQGPHWTLVSLAQIDYPPGDRQLFPLRERIYNWLLAPRHMEFPHSLLIPQQEDRFRHCASIEGNAIWSSIRLGIDDDRTRAFAARLVKWQWPDGGWNCDKRPGARTSSVIEKCIPLRGLAIAAKAWGCDKKLSRAVDRAAEYFLSRNLFRRKSDGQMIKANFDNIHYPIQFYDVLYVLL
;
A
#
# COMPACT_ATOMS: atom_id res chain seq x y z
N MET A 1 -8.22 -15.37 37.36
CA MET A 1 -9.63 -15.76 37.22
C MET A 1 -9.88 -16.03 35.74
N MET A 2 -9.85 -17.31 35.32
CA MET A 2 -10.04 -17.74 33.94
C MET A 2 -11.53 -17.63 33.58
N VAL A 3 -11.89 -16.71 32.69
CA VAL A 3 -13.24 -16.63 32.12
C VAL A 3 -13.43 -17.84 31.20
N LYS A 4 -14.21 -18.83 31.66
CA LYS A 4 -14.71 -19.91 30.79
C LYS A 4 -15.69 -19.27 29.79
N ARG A 5 -15.25 -19.04 28.55
CA ARG A 5 -16.18 -18.72 27.44
C ARG A 5 -17.19 -19.86 27.33
N GLN A 6 -18.48 -19.54 27.41
CA GLN A 6 -19.56 -20.52 27.33
C GLN A 6 -19.68 -21.06 25.89
N LYS A 7 -19.76 -22.38 25.73
CA LYS A 7 -19.91 -23.07 24.42
C LYS A 7 -21.10 -22.58 23.57
N GLY A 8 -22.10 -21.93 24.16
CA GLY A 8 -23.24 -21.35 23.44
C GLY A 8 -22.94 -20.02 22.74
N GLU A 9 -22.01 -19.22 23.27
CA GLU A 9 -21.62 -17.91 22.73
C GLU A 9 -20.87 -18.07 21.39
N VAL A 10 -19.99 -19.07 21.33
CA VAL A 10 -19.19 -19.40 20.12
C VAL A 10 -20.06 -19.88 18.95
N ARG A 11 -21.18 -20.56 19.23
CA ARG A 11 -22.11 -21.04 18.19
C ARG A 11 -22.93 -19.89 17.60
N GLY A 12 -23.36 -18.95 18.43
CA GLY A 12 -24.04 -17.73 17.98
C GLY A 12 -23.13 -16.85 17.11
N ASP A 13 -21.86 -16.69 17.49
CA ASP A 13 -20.88 -15.92 16.72
C ASP A 13 -20.63 -16.52 15.32
N ALA A 14 -20.57 -17.85 15.22
CA ALA A 14 -20.37 -18.54 13.95
C ALA A 14 -21.57 -18.39 13.00
N GLU A 15 -22.80 -18.45 13.53
CA GLU A 15 -24.03 -18.24 12.76
C GLU A 15 -24.15 -16.78 12.28
N ILE A 16 -23.81 -15.82 13.14
CA ILE A 16 -23.75 -14.39 12.77
C ILE A 16 -22.71 -14.18 11.66
N LEU A 17 -21.51 -14.73 11.79
CA LEU A 17 -20.46 -14.59 10.79
C LEU A 17 -20.86 -15.23 9.45
N ALA A 18 -21.53 -16.38 9.49
CA ALA A 18 -22.07 -17.04 8.30
C ALA A 18 -23.13 -16.18 7.62
N GLY A 19 -24.06 -15.59 8.38
CA GLY A 19 -25.07 -14.67 7.87
C GLY A 19 -24.48 -13.40 7.25
N ILE A 20 -23.47 -12.80 7.89
CA ILE A 20 -22.74 -11.64 7.34
C ILE A 20 -22.02 -12.04 6.04
N THR A 21 -21.30 -13.15 6.05
CA THR A 21 -20.57 -13.65 4.88
C THR A 21 -21.52 -13.89 3.71
N ALA A 22 -22.68 -14.52 3.95
CA ALA A 22 -23.68 -14.76 2.93
C ALA A 22 -24.17 -13.44 2.29
N ARG A 23 -24.44 -12.40 3.10
CA ARG A 23 -24.83 -11.07 2.61
C ARG A 23 -23.73 -10.39 1.80
N LEU A 24 -22.47 -10.52 2.19
CA LEU A 24 -21.33 -9.92 1.48
C LEU A 24 -21.07 -10.62 0.14
N VAL A 25 -21.24 -11.95 0.09
CA VAL A 25 -21.10 -12.77 -1.13
C VAL A 25 -22.14 -12.40 -2.19
N SER A 26 -23.32 -11.95 -1.78
CA SER A 26 -24.43 -11.51 -2.64
C SER A 26 -24.49 -9.99 -2.86
N SER A 27 -23.51 -9.22 -2.39
CA SER A 27 -23.46 -7.76 -2.60
C SER A 27 -23.49 -7.38 -4.08
N GLU A 28 -24.22 -6.32 -4.44
CA GLU A 28 -24.16 -5.73 -5.79
C GLU A 28 -22.77 -5.19 -6.14
N ASN A 29 -21.96 -4.85 -5.14
CA ASN A 29 -20.61 -4.34 -5.35
C ASN A 29 -19.63 -5.51 -5.66
N PRO A 30 -19.05 -5.58 -6.88
CA PRO A 30 -18.13 -6.66 -7.24
C PRO A 30 -16.84 -6.67 -6.40
N VAL A 31 -16.38 -5.52 -5.88
CA VAL A 31 -15.22 -5.43 -4.98
C VAL A 31 -15.50 -6.16 -3.67
N VAL A 32 -16.68 -5.94 -3.09
CA VAL A 32 -17.11 -6.61 -1.85
C VAL A 32 -17.21 -8.11 -2.09
N ARG A 33 -17.87 -8.53 -3.17
CA ARG A 33 -18.01 -9.95 -3.53
C ARG A 33 -16.67 -10.65 -3.73
N TYR A 34 -15.73 -10.00 -4.40
CA TYR A 34 -14.40 -10.54 -4.69
C TYR A 34 -13.60 -10.69 -3.40
N LYS A 35 -13.47 -9.63 -2.60
CA LYS A 35 -12.71 -9.67 -1.34
C LYS A 35 -13.31 -10.66 -0.34
N THR A 36 -14.63 -10.77 -0.28
CA THR A 36 -15.31 -11.73 0.60
C THR A 36 -14.94 -13.17 0.23
N ARG A 37 -14.99 -13.51 -1.06
CA ARG A 37 -14.60 -14.84 -1.54
C ARG A 37 -13.12 -15.12 -1.32
N LEU A 38 -12.26 -14.12 -1.53
CA LEU A 38 -10.82 -14.23 -1.34
C LEU A 38 -10.43 -14.41 0.13
N LEU A 39 -10.99 -13.59 1.03
CA LEU A 39 -10.51 -13.45 2.42
C LEU A 39 -11.32 -14.26 3.43
N LEU A 40 -12.59 -14.56 3.17
CA LEU A 40 -13.47 -15.27 4.11
C LEU A 40 -13.88 -16.66 3.63
N GLN A 41 -13.61 -17.00 2.37
CA GLN A 41 -13.92 -18.31 1.79
C GLN A 41 -12.71 -18.98 1.15
N ASP A 42 -11.52 -18.38 1.30
CA ASP A 42 -10.23 -18.85 0.78
C ASP A 42 -10.30 -19.31 -0.68
N LYS A 43 -11.08 -18.60 -1.51
CA LYS A 43 -11.21 -18.94 -2.93
C LYS A 43 -9.91 -18.61 -3.65
N ASP A 44 -9.42 -19.58 -4.41
CA ASP A 44 -8.27 -19.44 -5.27
C ASP A 44 -8.47 -18.26 -6.26
N PRO A 45 -7.66 -17.18 -6.17
CA PRO A 45 -7.77 -16.02 -7.05
C PRO A 45 -7.51 -16.37 -8.53
N ASP A 46 -6.82 -17.47 -8.83
CA ASP A 46 -6.49 -17.89 -10.19
C ASP A 46 -7.58 -18.75 -10.84
N SER A 47 -8.55 -19.22 -10.05
CA SER A 47 -9.73 -19.92 -10.56
C SER A 47 -10.50 -19.09 -11.58
N ALA A 48 -11.10 -19.74 -12.59
CA ALA A 48 -11.84 -19.07 -13.66
C ALA A 48 -12.99 -18.19 -13.11
N ALA A 49 -13.66 -18.66 -12.05
CA ALA A 49 -14.73 -17.91 -11.39
C ALA A 49 -14.22 -16.63 -10.71
N MET A 50 -13.09 -16.71 -9.99
CA MET A 50 -12.51 -15.54 -9.32
C MET A 50 -11.94 -14.54 -10.33
N ARG A 51 -11.29 -15.00 -11.41
CA ARG A 51 -10.86 -14.12 -12.51
C ARG A 51 -12.02 -13.41 -13.19
N LYS A 52 -13.11 -14.13 -13.49
CA LYS A 52 -14.34 -13.52 -14.04
C LYS A 52 -14.92 -12.47 -13.10
N LEU A 53 -14.99 -12.77 -11.80
CA LEU A 53 -15.47 -11.83 -10.80
C LEU A 53 -14.55 -10.60 -10.68
N ARG A 54 -13.23 -10.79 -10.63
CA ARG A 54 -12.25 -9.70 -10.60
C ARG A 54 -12.39 -8.80 -11.83
N ASN A 55 -12.54 -9.38 -13.03
CA ASN A 55 -12.77 -8.63 -14.26
C ASN A 55 -14.03 -7.75 -14.22
N SER A 56 -15.05 -8.11 -13.43
CA SER A 56 -16.23 -7.27 -13.25
C SER A 56 -15.96 -6.00 -12.42
N ILE A 57 -14.89 -5.96 -11.62
CA ILE A 57 -14.50 -4.78 -10.83
C ILE A 57 -14.15 -3.60 -11.74
N ALA A 58 -13.55 -3.85 -12.91
CA ALA A 58 -13.22 -2.80 -13.87
C ALA A 58 -14.46 -2.03 -14.38
N LYS A 59 -15.63 -2.68 -14.35
CA LYS A 59 -16.93 -2.11 -14.77
C LYS A 59 -17.71 -1.49 -13.62
N SER A 60 -17.16 -1.51 -12.40
CA SER A 60 -17.84 -0.96 -11.22
C SER A 60 -17.87 0.56 -11.24
N THR A 61 -18.90 1.15 -10.62
CA THR A 61 -19.00 2.61 -10.42
C THR A 61 -17.75 3.19 -9.76
N MET A 62 -17.12 2.45 -8.85
CA MET A 62 -15.88 2.87 -8.18
C MET A 62 -14.72 3.00 -9.16
N ALA A 63 -14.48 1.97 -9.99
CA ALA A 63 -13.40 1.99 -10.97
C ALA A 63 -13.59 3.10 -12.01
N HIS A 64 -14.81 3.26 -12.53
CA HIS A 64 -15.14 4.34 -13.45
C HIS A 64 -14.93 5.72 -12.81
N ALA A 65 -15.35 5.92 -11.56
CA ALA A 65 -15.16 7.19 -10.86
C ALA A 65 -13.67 7.55 -10.67
N MET A 66 -12.81 6.56 -10.41
CA MET A 66 -11.36 6.76 -10.28
C MET A 66 -10.67 7.06 -11.62
N LEU A 67 -11.15 6.47 -12.72
CA LEU A 67 -10.57 6.63 -14.04
C LEU A 67 -11.05 7.88 -14.79
N ARG A 68 -12.27 8.35 -14.52
CA ARG A 68 -12.90 9.51 -15.16
C ARG A 68 -11.99 10.76 -15.26
N PRO A 69 -11.19 11.16 -14.24
CA PRO A 69 -10.29 12.30 -14.34
C PRO A 69 -9.17 12.15 -15.39
N HIS A 70 -8.94 10.94 -15.91
CA HIS A 70 -7.85 10.60 -16.83
C HIS A 70 -8.34 10.20 -18.22
N ASP A 71 -9.61 10.44 -18.53
CA ASP A 71 -10.10 10.33 -19.91
C ASP A 71 -9.40 11.37 -20.79
N LYS A 72 -9.28 11.04 -22.09
CA LYS A 72 -8.36 11.67 -23.05
C LYS A 72 -8.34 13.21 -23.01
N ASP A 73 -9.49 13.83 -22.73
CA ASP A 73 -9.66 15.28 -22.70
C ASP A 73 -9.10 15.97 -21.44
N MET A 74 -8.92 15.24 -20.33
CA MET A 74 -8.44 15.79 -19.04
C MET A 74 -7.02 15.31 -18.64
N THR A 75 -6.43 14.40 -19.43
CA THR A 75 -5.12 13.78 -19.16
C THR A 75 -3.96 14.75 -18.93
N LYS A 76 -4.05 16.00 -19.41
CA LYS A 76 -2.94 16.98 -19.39
C LYS A 76 -2.95 17.98 -18.23
N THR A 77 -4.05 18.11 -17.47
CA THR A 77 -4.19 19.20 -16.48
C THR A 77 -3.88 18.80 -15.03
N VAL A 78 -4.05 17.51 -14.68
CA VAL A 78 -3.90 17.05 -13.30
C VAL A 78 -2.48 16.54 -13.05
N GLY A 79 -1.71 17.19 -12.18
CA GLY A 79 -0.33 16.76 -11.87
C GLY A 79 -0.23 15.31 -11.34
N PRO A 80 0.90 14.59 -11.57
CA PRO A 80 1.07 13.17 -11.22
C PRO A 80 0.68 12.81 -9.78
N TYR A 81 0.95 13.72 -8.84
CA TYR A 81 0.71 13.56 -7.40
C TYR A 81 -0.48 14.38 -6.86
N LYS A 82 -1.31 15.01 -7.71
CA LYS A 82 -2.49 15.75 -7.22
C LYS A 82 -3.30 14.84 -6.29
N LYS A 83 -3.43 15.24 -5.02
CA LYS A 83 -3.98 14.36 -3.99
C LYS A 83 -5.35 13.83 -4.40
N TRP A 84 -5.53 12.51 -4.34
CA TRP A 84 -6.74 11.77 -4.69
C TRP A 84 -7.19 11.76 -6.16
N GLN A 85 -6.67 12.67 -6.99
CA GLN A 85 -7.10 12.82 -8.39
C GLN A 85 -6.01 12.50 -9.39
N GLY A 86 -4.75 12.65 -8.99
CA GLY A 86 -3.59 12.40 -9.83
C GLY A 86 -3.40 10.90 -10.13
N PRO A 87 -2.66 10.59 -11.21
CA PRO A 87 -2.31 9.21 -11.56
C PRO A 87 -1.81 8.37 -10.38
N HIS A 88 -0.95 8.94 -9.52
CA HIS A 88 -0.41 8.22 -8.37
C HIS A 88 -1.50 7.65 -7.45
N TRP A 89 -2.41 8.51 -6.99
CA TRP A 89 -3.49 8.10 -6.09
C TRP A 89 -4.51 7.21 -6.79
N THR A 90 -4.74 7.44 -8.08
CA THR A 90 -5.64 6.62 -8.90
C THR A 90 -5.17 5.16 -8.96
N LEU A 91 -3.89 4.93 -9.28
CA LEU A 91 -3.35 3.56 -9.33
C LEU A 91 -3.32 2.89 -7.95
N VAL A 92 -2.99 3.63 -6.89
CA VAL A 92 -3.06 3.10 -5.51
C VAL A 92 -4.49 2.67 -5.17
N SER A 93 -5.49 3.50 -5.47
CA SER A 93 -6.89 3.18 -5.18
C SER A 93 -7.43 2.01 -6.03
N LEU A 94 -7.05 1.91 -7.31
CA LEU A 94 -7.40 0.77 -8.15
C LEU A 94 -6.78 -0.54 -7.62
N ALA A 95 -5.52 -0.49 -7.18
CA ALA A 95 -4.84 -1.65 -6.57
C ALA A 95 -5.49 -2.08 -5.24
N GLN A 96 -6.00 -1.13 -4.44
CA GLN A 96 -6.71 -1.41 -3.18
C GLN A 96 -8.03 -2.16 -3.39
N ILE A 97 -8.73 -1.90 -4.49
CA ILE A 97 -10.00 -2.55 -4.82
C ILE A 97 -9.84 -3.83 -5.66
N ASP A 98 -8.62 -4.36 -5.81
CA ASP A 98 -8.32 -5.54 -6.62
C ASP A 98 -8.68 -5.39 -8.11
N TYR A 99 -8.49 -4.20 -8.68
CA TYR A 99 -8.66 -4.00 -10.12
C TYR A 99 -7.88 -5.06 -10.93
N PRO A 100 -8.42 -5.55 -12.08
CA PRO A 100 -7.79 -6.59 -12.88
C PRO A 100 -6.34 -6.28 -13.25
N PRO A 101 -5.43 -7.27 -13.18
CA PRO A 101 -4.05 -7.04 -13.53
C PRO A 101 -3.86 -6.96 -15.05
N GLY A 102 -2.85 -6.22 -15.51
CA GLY A 102 -2.43 -6.18 -16.91
C GLY A 102 -3.28 -5.30 -17.82
N ASP A 103 -4.19 -4.48 -17.28
CA ASP A 103 -4.99 -3.57 -18.09
C ASP A 103 -4.12 -2.46 -18.70
N ARG A 104 -4.02 -2.48 -20.03
CA ARG A 104 -3.20 -1.55 -20.81
C ARG A 104 -3.71 -0.11 -20.75
N GLN A 105 -4.98 0.13 -20.40
CA GLN A 105 -5.52 1.47 -20.18
C GLN A 105 -4.78 2.20 -19.05
N LEU A 106 -4.15 1.47 -18.13
CA LEU A 106 -3.40 2.04 -17.00
C LEU A 106 -1.98 2.49 -17.38
N PHE A 107 -1.44 2.06 -18.53
CA PHE A 107 -0.05 2.34 -18.90
C PHE A 107 0.23 3.84 -19.03
N PRO A 108 -0.63 4.67 -19.66
CA PRO A 108 -0.42 6.12 -19.68
C PRO A 108 -0.33 6.75 -18.28
N LEU A 109 -1.11 6.26 -17.31
CA LEU A 109 -1.02 6.75 -15.92
C LEU A 109 0.31 6.36 -15.28
N ARG A 110 0.75 5.12 -15.49
CA ARG A 110 2.07 4.63 -15.05
C ARG A 110 3.20 5.48 -15.61
N GLU A 111 3.20 5.72 -16.92
CA GLU A 111 4.25 6.52 -17.58
C GLU A 111 4.36 7.92 -16.97
N ARG A 112 3.24 8.57 -16.67
CA ARG A 112 3.23 9.89 -16.04
C ARG A 112 3.86 9.88 -14.64
N ILE A 113 3.64 8.82 -13.87
CA ILE A 113 4.24 8.66 -12.54
C ILE A 113 5.73 8.37 -12.69
N TYR A 114 6.10 7.43 -13.56
CA TYR A 114 7.48 6.97 -13.66
C TYR A 114 8.38 8.07 -14.23
N ASN A 115 7.93 8.77 -15.26
CA ASN A 115 8.65 9.93 -15.81
C ASN A 115 8.79 11.04 -14.77
N TRP A 116 7.80 11.22 -13.89
CA TRP A 116 7.87 12.20 -12.81
C TRP A 116 8.87 11.80 -11.72
N LEU A 117 8.85 10.56 -11.24
CA LEU A 117 9.75 10.05 -10.19
C LEU A 117 11.19 9.89 -10.66
N LEU A 118 11.40 9.59 -11.94
CA LEU A 118 12.73 9.43 -12.52
C LEU A 118 13.33 10.74 -13.02
N ALA A 119 12.56 11.83 -13.13
CA ALA A 119 13.08 13.12 -13.55
C ALA A 119 14.17 13.63 -12.59
N PRO A 120 15.26 14.25 -13.10
CA PRO A 120 16.35 14.77 -12.27
C PRO A 120 15.89 15.65 -11.11
N ARG A 121 14.90 16.54 -11.36
CA ARG A 121 14.27 17.40 -10.35
C ARG A 121 13.74 16.68 -9.11
N HIS A 122 13.46 15.37 -9.19
CA HIS A 122 13.00 14.58 -8.06
C HIS A 122 14.11 14.28 -7.06
N MET A 123 15.38 14.34 -7.51
CA MET A 123 16.58 14.21 -6.70
C MET A 123 17.06 15.56 -6.13
N GLU A 124 16.39 16.65 -6.46
CA GLU A 124 16.73 18.01 -6.05
C GLU A 124 15.80 18.53 -4.94
N PHE A 125 16.21 19.60 -4.27
CA PHE A 125 15.36 20.33 -3.33
C PHE A 125 14.14 20.93 -4.07
N PRO A 126 12.93 20.92 -3.49
CA PRO A 126 12.58 20.46 -2.14
C PRO A 126 12.26 18.96 -2.03
N HIS A 127 12.20 18.22 -3.14
CA HIS A 127 11.78 16.81 -3.15
C HIS A 127 12.74 15.91 -2.36
N SER A 128 14.04 16.11 -2.58
CA SER A 128 15.12 15.32 -2.01
C SER A 128 16.14 16.23 -1.34
N LEU A 129 16.81 15.73 -0.30
CA LEU A 129 17.90 16.44 0.36
C LEU A 129 18.88 15.45 0.98
N LEU A 130 20.14 15.56 0.58
CA LEU A 130 21.28 14.97 1.28
C LEU A 130 21.97 16.10 2.05
N ILE A 131 22.05 15.96 3.37
CA ILE A 131 22.74 16.95 4.21
C ILE A 131 24.18 16.47 4.38
N PRO A 132 25.20 17.31 4.15
CA PRO A 132 26.59 16.96 4.43
C PRO A 132 26.75 16.43 5.86
N GLN A 133 27.58 15.39 6.03
CA GLN A 133 27.80 14.69 7.31
C GLN A 133 26.54 13.95 7.87
N GLN A 134 25.50 13.78 7.05
CA GLN A 134 24.30 12.98 7.36
C GLN A 134 23.92 12.07 6.19
N GLU A 135 24.91 11.49 5.51
CA GLU A 135 24.73 10.73 4.27
C GLU A 135 23.90 9.46 4.49
N ASP A 136 23.90 8.94 5.71
CA ASP A 136 23.08 7.82 6.17
C ASP A 136 21.58 8.14 6.28
N ARG A 137 21.21 9.41 6.15
CA ARG A 137 19.84 9.90 6.36
C ARG A 137 19.36 10.73 5.18
N PHE A 138 19.30 10.13 3.99
CA PHE A 138 18.73 10.80 2.82
C PHE A 138 17.27 11.21 3.09
N ARG A 139 16.92 12.49 2.86
CA ARG A 139 15.57 13.01 3.11
C ARG A 139 14.72 12.90 1.85
N HIS A 140 13.68 12.06 1.88
CA HIS A 140 12.79 11.86 0.74
C HIS A 140 11.41 11.36 1.20
N CYS A 141 10.36 11.69 0.44
CA CYS A 141 9.02 11.14 0.64
C CYS A 141 8.94 9.72 0.05
N ALA A 142 9.65 8.77 0.68
CA ALA A 142 9.73 7.38 0.27
C ALA A 142 8.36 6.69 0.08
N SER A 143 7.32 7.17 0.77
CA SER A 143 5.94 6.71 0.61
C SER A 143 5.44 6.79 -0.83
N ILE A 144 5.97 7.71 -1.64
CA ILE A 144 5.58 7.87 -3.04
C ILE A 144 6.13 6.72 -3.89
N GLU A 145 7.42 6.41 -3.84
CA GLU A 145 8.00 5.22 -4.48
C GLU A 145 7.41 3.93 -3.91
N GLY A 146 7.19 3.85 -2.60
CA GLY A 146 6.59 2.68 -1.94
C GLY A 146 5.22 2.35 -2.54
N ASN A 147 4.35 3.35 -2.66
CA ASN A 147 3.04 3.20 -3.30
C ASN A 147 3.15 2.94 -4.81
N ALA A 148 4.11 3.54 -5.51
CA ALA A 148 4.31 3.31 -6.94
C ALA A 148 4.74 1.84 -7.21
N ILE A 149 5.64 1.29 -6.40
CA ILE A 149 6.02 -0.13 -6.45
C ILE A 149 4.82 -1.01 -6.15
N TRP A 150 4.14 -0.74 -5.02
CA TRP A 150 3.03 -1.58 -4.57
C TRP A 150 1.89 -1.63 -5.58
N SER A 151 1.43 -0.46 -6.05
CA SER A 151 0.32 -0.38 -7.00
C SER A 151 0.67 -0.99 -8.35
N SER A 152 1.89 -0.76 -8.86
CA SER A 152 2.29 -1.27 -10.17
C SER A 152 2.37 -2.80 -10.21
N ILE A 153 2.94 -3.42 -9.17
CA ILE A 153 2.98 -4.89 -9.07
C ILE A 153 1.57 -5.47 -8.87
N ARG A 154 0.74 -4.86 -7.99
CA ARG A 154 -0.64 -5.31 -7.75
C ARG A 154 -1.53 -5.25 -8.98
N LEU A 155 -1.31 -4.25 -9.83
CA LEU A 155 -2.02 -4.04 -11.08
C LEU A 155 -1.35 -4.77 -12.26
N GLY A 156 -0.24 -5.48 -12.06
CA GLY A 156 0.46 -6.18 -13.15
C GLY A 156 0.90 -5.23 -14.27
N ILE A 157 1.32 -4.02 -13.92
CA ILE A 157 1.78 -2.99 -14.84
C ILE A 157 3.23 -2.56 -14.52
N ASP A 158 3.94 -3.26 -13.65
CA ASP A 158 5.35 -2.99 -13.37
C ASP A 158 6.26 -3.25 -14.58
N ASP A 159 7.43 -2.63 -14.55
CA ASP A 159 8.53 -2.87 -15.50
C ASP A 159 9.88 -2.64 -14.80
N ASP A 160 10.98 -2.67 -15.53
CA ASP A 160 12.34 -2.54 -14.95
C ASP A 160 12.53 -1.27 -14.12
N ARG A 161 11.78 -0.18 -14.39
CA ARG A 161 11.83 1.05 -13.59
C ARG A 161 11.28 0.85 -12.19
N THR A 162 10.37 -0.10 -11.99
CA THR A 162 9.88 -0.47 -10.65
C THR A 162 11.02 -1.00 -9.77
N ARG A 163 11.96 -1.76 -10.34
CA ARG A 163 13.17 -2.22 -9.64
C ARG A 163 14.09 -1.05 -9.28
N ALA A 164 14.18 -0.04 -10.14
CA ALA A 164 14.94 1.18 -9.83
C ALA A 164 14.39 1.93 -8.62
N PHE A 165 13.05 2.00 -8.45
CA PHE A 165 12.43 2.57 -7.26
C PHE A 165 12.76 1.76 -6.00
N ALA A 166 12.68 0.43 -6.06
CA ALA A 166 13.04 -0.42 -4.93
C ALA A 166 14.52 -0.26 -4.55
N ALA A 167 15.42 -0.22 -5.53
CA ALA A 167 16.85 0.01 -5.30
C ALA A 167 17.12 1.38 -4.66
N ARG A 168 16.40 2.44 -5.07
CA ARG A 168 16.44 3.75 -4.42
C ARG A 168 16.01 3.67 -2.96
N LEU A 169 14.88 3.04 -2.67
CA LEU A 169 14.41 2.88 -1.29
C LEU A 169 15.39 2.12 -0.41
N VAL A 170 15.97 1.01 -0.91
CA VAL A 170 17.02 0.25 -0.21
C VAL A 170 18.23 1.14 0.08
N LYS A 171 18.66 1.95 -0.90
CA LYS A 171 19.78 2.89 -0.73
C LYS A 171 19.49 4.02 0.26
N TRP A 172 18.25 4.50 0.31
CA TRP A 172 17.85 5.64 1.14
C TRP A 172 17.39 5.25 2.54
N GLN A 173 17.41 3.96 2.89
CA GLN A 173 16.97 3.49 4.20
C GLN A 173 17.92 3.96 5.31
N TRP A 174 17.37 4.64 6.30
CA TRP A 174 18.10 5.16 7.46
C TRP A 174 18.60 4.04 8.37
N PRO A 175 19.52 4.33 9.31
CA PRO A 175 20.01 3.33 10.27
C PRO A 175 18.89 2.64 11.07
N ASP A 176 17.81 3.36 11.40
CA ASP A 176 16.65 2.83 12.15
C ASP A 176 15.69 1.97 11.31
N GLY A 177 16.05 1.65 10.06
CA GLY A 177 15.28 0.80 9.16
C GLY A 177 14.15 1.51 8.41
N GLY A 178 13.97 2.82 8.60
CA GLY A 178 12.92 3.59 7.94
C GLY A 178 13.39 4.65 6.96
N TRP A 179 12.48 5.58 6.66
CA TRP A 179 12.72 6.76 5.85
C TRP A 179 12.08 8.00 6.50
N ASN A 180 12.48 9.20 6.07
CA ASN A 180 11.86 10.44 6.50
C ASN A 180 11.93 11.52 5.41
N CYS A 181 10.86 12.30 5.28
CA CYS A 181 10.78 13.46 4.41
C CYS A 181 11.22 14.77 5.09
N ASP A 182 11.36 14.78 6.42
CA ASP A 182 11.70 15.99 7.18
C ASP A 182 13.10 16.53 6.81
N LYS A 183 13.10 17.71 6.20
CA LYS A 183 14.30 18.40 5.70
C LYS A 183 15.09 19.10 6.81
N ARG A 184 14.57 19.16 8.04
CA ARG A 184 15.28 19.80 9.15
C ARG A 184 16.54 18.99 9.51
N PRO A 185 17.70 19.66 9.66
CA PRO A 185 18.94 19.00 10.09
C PRO A 185 18.82 18.28 11.44
N GLY A 186 17.86 18.68 12.28
CA GLY A 186 17.56 18.09 13.58
C GLY A 186 16.76 16.78 13.56
N ALA A 187 16.23 16.34 12.42
CA ALA A 187 15.52 15.06 12.33
C ALA A 187 16.47 13.88 12.64
N ARG A 188 16.07 12.99 13.54
CA ARG A 188 16.90 11.84 14.00
C ARG A 188 16.26 10.48 13.78
N THR A 189 14.95 10.43 13.64
CA THR A 189 14.18 9.18 13.54
C THR A 189 13.36 9.18 12.26
N SER A 190 13.12 8.00 11.71
CA SER A 190 12.24 7.85 10.55
C SER A 190 10.77 7.98 10.95
N SER A 191 9.95 8.53 10.05
CA SER A 191 8.50 8.67 10.27
C SER A 191 7.82 7.31 10.22
N VAL A 192 6.75 7.12 11.00
CA VAL A 192 5.96 5.87 11.02
C VAL A 192 5.36 5.59 9.63
N ILE A 193 4.96 6.64 8.92
CA ILE A 193 4.26 6.53 7.63
C ILE A 193 5.25 6.27 6.50
N GLU A 194 6.36 7.01 6.56
CA GLU A 194 7.50 6.79 5.69
C GLU A 194 8.24 5.48 6.02
N LYS A 195 7.87 4.76 7.08
CA LYS A 195 8.25 3.34 7.30
C LYS A 195 7.23 2.38 6.69
N CYS A 196 5.94 2.58 7.00
CA CYS A 196 4.89 1.61 6.68
C CYS A 196 4.64 1.47 5.18
N ILE A 197 4.51 2.58 4.46
CA ILE A 197 4.17 2.57 3.04
C ILE A 197 5.32 1.99 2.19
N PRO A 198 6.59 2.41 2.39
CA PRO A 198 7.71 1.81 1.68
C PRO A 198 7.89 0.32 2.00
N LEU A 199 7.74 -0.08 3.27
CA LEU A 199 7.79 -1.48 3.67
C LEU A 199 6.80 -2.32 2.85
N ARG A 200 5.56 -1.86 2.71
CA ARG A 200 4.53 -2.57 1.93
C ARG A 200 4.90 -2.74 0.46
N GLY A 201 5.47 -1.70 -0.16
CA GLY A 201 5.97 -1.76 -1.54
C GLY A 201 7.15 -2.71 -1.68
N LEU A 202 8.13 -2.66 -0.77
CA LEU A 202 9.29 -3.55 -0.81
C LEU A 202 8.91 -5.01 -0.50
N ALA A 203 7.95 -5.25 0.39
CA ALA A 203 7.49 -6.60 0.73
C ALA A 203 6.83 -7.31 -0.46
N ILE A 204 5.94 -6.62 -1.18
CA ILE A 204 5.34 -7.21 -2.39
C ILE A 204 6.38 -7.39 -3.51
N ALA A 205 7.33 -6.47 -3.64
CA ALA A 205 8.45 -6.60 -4.56
C ALA A 205 9.33 -7.82 -4.23
N ALA A 206 9.66 -8.05 -2.96
CA ALA A 206 10.44 -9.20 -2.53
C ALA A 206 9.71 -10.52 -2.85
N LYS A 207 8.39 -10.55 -2.65
CA LYS A 207 7.55 -11.71 -3.02
C LYS A 207 7.50 -11.93 -4.53
N ALA A 208 7.36 -10.86 -5.32
CA ALA A 208 7.21 -10.94 -6.77
C ALA A 208 8.53 -11.27 -7.50
N TRP A 209 9.66 -10.76 -7.01
CA TRP A 209 10.95 -10.85 -7.71
C TRP A 209 11.91 -11.91 -7.16
N GLY A 210 11.63 -12.48 -5.98
CA GLY A 210 12.46 -13.51 -5.38
C GLY A 210 13.77 -12.98 -4.77
N CYS A 211 14.86 -13.73 -4.95
CA CYS A 211 16.08 -13.78 -4.12
C CYS A 211 17.01 -12.54 -4.11
N ASP A 212 16.48 -11.32 -3.99
CA ASP A 212 17.31 -10.13 -3.72
C ASP A 212 17.55 -9.96 -2.22
N LYS A 213 18.75 -10.35 -1.77
CA LYS A 213 19.16 -10.26 -0.35
C LYS A 213 19.14 -8.83 0.20
N LYS A 214 19.45 -7.81 -0.63
CA LYS A 214 19.46 -6.41 -0.17
C LYS A 214 18.04 -5.92 0.05
N LEU A 215 17.13 -6.28 -0.87
CA LEU A 215 15.71 -6.00 -0.74
C LEU A 215 15.12 -6.70 0.50
N SER A 216 15.35 -8.02 0.67
CA SER A 216 14.87 -8.76 1.85
C SER A 216 15.37 -8.15 3.16
N ARG A 217 16.66 -7.81 3.24
CA ARG A 217 17.22 -7.16 4.43
C ARG A 217 16.57 -5.79 4.71
N ALA A 218 16.26 -5.01 3.68
CA ALA A 218 15.56 -3.74 3.86
C ALA A 218 14.14 -3.93 4.40
N VAL A 219 13.42 -4.94 3.89
CA VAL A 219 12.10 -5.36 4.40
C VAL A 219 12.21 -5.74 5.88
N ASP A 220 13.14 -6.63 6.24
CA ASP A 220 13.30 -7.11 7.62
C ASP A 220 13.58 -5.97 8.60
N ARG A 221 14.50 -5.06 8.23
CA ARG A 221 14.83 -3.88 9.07
C ARG A 221 13.65 -2.94 9.27
N ALA A 222 12.83 -2.74 8.23
CA ALA A 222 11.64 -1.90 8.33
C ALA A 222 10.52 -2.59 9.13
N ALA A 223 10.34 -3.91 8.95
CA ALA A 223 9.37 -4.72 9.68
C ALA A 223 9.68 -4.79 11.18
N GLU A 224 10.96 -4.89 11.54
CA GLU A 224 11.43 -4.93 12.94
C GLU A 224 10.94 -3.73 13.75
N TYR A 225 10.78 -2.56 13.12
CA TYR A 225 10.21 -1.39 13.79
C TYR A 225 8.79 -1.65 14.32
N PHE A 226 7.94 -2.29 13.51
CA PHE A 226 6.55 -2.59 13.84
C PHE A 226 6.44 -3.82 14.73
N LEU A 227 7.18 -4.89 14.45
CA LEU A 227 7.14 -6.13 15.24
C LEU A 227 7.55 -5.90 16.69
N SER A 228 8.67 -5.20 16.92
CA SER A 228 9.14 -4.84 18.26
C SER A 228 8.25 -3.82 19.00
N ARG A 229 7.16 -3.39 18.36
CA ARG A 229 6.17 -2.43 18.84
C ARG A 229 4.77 -3.04 18.92
N ASN A 230 4.63 -4.36 18.79
CA ASN A 230 3.32 -5.01 18.67
C ASN A 230 2.42 -4.30 17.64
N LEU A 231 3.03 -3.99 16.49
CA LEU A 231 2.51 -3.28 15.32
C LEU A 231 2.20 -1.80 15.52
N PHE A 232 1.47 -1.43 16.57
CA PHE A 232 0.92 -0.08 16.71
C PHE A 232 1.20 0.56 18.09
N ARG A 233 2.01 -0.07 18.95
CA ARG A 233 2.34 0.45 20.28
C ARG A 233 3.72 1.12 20.33
N ARG A 234 3.93 2.04 21.24
CA ARG A 234 5.23 2.64 21.52
C ARG A 234 6.04 1.71 22.40
N LYS A 235 7.36 1.66 22.18
CA LYS A 235 8.27 0.87 23.02
C LYS A 235 8.39 1.41 24.45
N SER A 236 8.28 2.72 24.62
CA SER A 236 8.56 3.41 25.88
C SER A 236 7.50 3.15 26.95
N ASP A 237 6.22 3.12 26.57
CA ASP A 237 5.09 3.10 27.51
C ASP A 237 3.97 2.12 27.11
N GLY A 238 4.13 1.38 26.00
CA GLY A 238 3.13 0.42 25.52
C GLY A 238 1.82 1.04 25.01
N GLN A 239 1.70 2.36 25.00
CA GLN A 239 0.52 3.06 24.47
C GLN A 239 0.53 3.09 22.94
N MET A 240 -0.58 3.45 22.31
CA MET A 240 -0.65 3.53 20.84
C MET A 240 0.28 4.60 20.26
N ILE A 241 0.93 4.32 19.13
CA ILE A 241 1.86 5.24 18.46
C ILE A 241 1.16 6.54 18.02
N LYS A 242 -0.12 6.45 17.64
CA LYS A 242 -0.96 7.59 17.29
C LYS A 242 -2.38 7.32 17.77
N ALA A 243 -3.11 8.36 18.16
CA ALA A 243 -4.53 8.25 18.45
C ALA A 243 -5.29 7.72 17.21
N ASN A 244 -6.32 6.90 17.44
CA ASN A 244 -7.18 6.30 16.42
C ASN A 244 -6.48 5.36 15.43
N PHE A 245 -5.30 4.82 15.77
CA PHE A 245 -4.62 3.84 14.91
C PHE A 245 -5.38 2.50 14.85
N ASP A 246 -6.23 2.26 15.83
CA ASP A 246 -7.17 1.14 15.98
C ASP A 246 -8.49 1.33 15.21
N ASN A 247 -8.76 2.53 14.68
CA ASN A 247 -9.92 2.76 13.81
C ASN A 247 -9.64 2.16 12.42
N ILE A 248 -10.34 1.08 12.09
CA ILE A 248 -10.21 0.39 10.80
C ILE A 248 -11.01 1.16 9.75
N HIS A 249 -10.35 1.56 8.65
CA HIS A 249 -10.96 2.26 7.52
C HIS A 249 -10.94 1.39 6.26
N TYR A 250 -12.04 1.43 5.48
CA TYR A 250 -12.07 0.80 4.16
C TYR A 250 -12.91 1.60 3.15
N PRO A 251 -12.42 1.85 1.91
CA PRO A 251 -11.05 1.61 1.45
C PRO A 251 -10.04 2.47 2.23
N ILE A 252 -8.83 1.97 2.42
CA ILE A 252 -7.84 2.56 3.32
C ILE A 252 -7.43 3.95 2.81
N GLN A 253 -8.02 5.01 3.35
CA GLN A 253 -7.69 6.40 3.03
C GLN A 253 -6.40 6.85 3.73
N PHE A 254 -6.14 6.35 4.93
CA PHE A 254 -4.90 6.58 5.68
C PHE A 254 -4.53 5.33 6.47
N TYR A 255 -3.28 5.30 6.91
CA TYR A 255 -2.66 4.26 7.72
C TYR A 255 -3.44 3.96 9.01
N ASP A 256 -3.83 2.71 9.18
CA ASP A 256 -4.43 2.13 10.38
C ASP A 256 -3.79 0.76 10.67
N VAL A 257 -4.25 0.08 11.73
CA VAL A 257 -3.76 -1.24 12.09
C VAL A 257 -3.93 -2.28 10.97
N LEU A 258 -4.98 -2.18 10.16
CA LEU A 258 -5.22 -3.09 9.05
C LEU A 258 -4.19 -2.86 7.94
N TYR A 259 -3.79 -1.61 7.68
CA TYR A 259 -2.74 -1.30 6.70
C TYR A 259 -1.38 -1.87 7.08
N VAL A 260 -1.03 -1.93 8.37
CA VAL A 260 0.24 -2.51 8.84
C VAL A 260 0.23 -4.04 8.70
N LEU A 261 -0.95 -4.67 8.75
CA LEU A 261 -1.13 -6.12 8.66
C LEU A 261 -1.20 -6.68 7.22
N LEU A 262 -1.53 -5.84 6.22
CA LEU A 262 -1.84 -6.24 4.83
C LEU A 262 -0.78 -5.84 3.79
#